data_AF-R5N3K0-F1
#
_entry.id   AF-R5N3K0-F1
#
_cell.length_a   1.000
_cell.length_b   1.000
_cell.length_c   1.000
_cell.angle_alpha   90.00
_cell.angle_beta   90.00
_cell.angle_gamma   90.00
#
_symmetry.space_group_name_H-M   'P 1'
#
loop_
_entity.id
_entity.type
_entity.pdbx_description
1 polymer ?
#
loop_
_entity_poly.entity_id
_entity_poly.type
_entity_poly.pdbx_seq_one_letter_code
_entity_poly.pdbx_strand_id
1 'polypeptide(L)'
;MKTYFKYIALALLLSFGLVSCEDNENWRIIPYEPEPEAPIDGPEQLYVVGAHQGWAPDAAVIGKLYPVDAEGNYAGYAYLNGEYKCISQQNWDGPNYGAGSTEGTLSTIEDAGNLTAEEGYYYLTFNIKELTYAVQLVNFGVIGDATPGGWNEDTDLVYDPADLKLKVDMTLTDGTIKFRANDEWDVPNGDFGLGDSDGKLAPKGENISVTAGDYQVVVDLSTPDYTYELIAK
;
A
#
# COMPACT_ATOMS: atom_id res chain seq x y z
N MET A 1 21.53 -25.08 -76.95
CA MET A 1 21.79 -26.37 -76.28
C MET A 1 20.64 -26.56 -75.28
N LYS A 2 19.68 -27.38 -75.73
CA LYS A 2 18.47 -27.99 -75.12
C LYS A 2 18.09 -27.60 -73.67
N THR A 3 17.00 -26.87 -73.33
CA THR A 3 15.51 -27.05 -73.50
C THR A 3 14.82 -28.02 -72.52
N TYR A 4 13.87 -27.52 -71.69
CA TYR A 4 12.41 -27.79 -71.72
C TYR A 4 11.71 -27.82 -70.33
N PHE A 5 10.71 -26.93 -70.19
CA PHE A 5 9.53 -27.00 -69.32
C PHE A 5 8.83 -28.38 -69.34
N LYS A 6 8.21 -28.80 -68.22
CA LYS A 6 6.88 -29.45 -68.19
C LYS A 6 6.36 -29.67 -66.75
N TYR A 7 5.18 -29.12 -66.47
CA TYR A 7 4.25 -29.55 -65.41
C TYR A 7 3.71 -30.96 -65.72
N ILE A 8 3.40 -31.77 -64.71
CA ILE A 8 2.32 -32.78 -64.69
C ILE A 8 2.08 -33.24 -63.24
N ALA A 9 0.79 -33.30 -62.88
CA ALA A 9 0.22 -33.69 -61.59
C ALA A 9 0.48 -35.18 -61.22
N LEU A 10 0.54 -35.49 -59.92
CA LEU A 10 0.36 -36.87 -59.45
C LEU A 10 -0.33 -36.95 -58.08
N ALA A 11 -1.59 -37.38 -58.15
CA ALA A 11 -2.38 -38.23 -57.26
C ALA A 11 -2.26 -38.11 -55.72
N LEU A 12 -3.39 -37.77 -55.10
CA LEU A 12 -3.80 -38.18 -53.76
C LEU A 12 -3.52 -39.67 -53.53
N LEU A 13 -2.80 -40.00 -52.45
CA LEU A 13 -2.91 -41.29 -51.79
C LEU A 13 -3.15 -41.05 -50.31
N LEU A 14 -4.40 -41.32 -49.94
CA LEU A 14 -4.97 -41.27 -48.62
C LEU A 14 -4.40 -42.44 -47.80
N SER A 15 -3.28 -42.23 -47.10
CA SER A 15 -2.87 -43.14 -46.03
C SER A 15 -3.52 -42.70 -44.74
N PHE A 16 -4.69 -43.28 -44.43
CA PHE A 16 -5.21 -43.34 -43.07
C PHE A 16 -4.21 -44.10 -42.21
N GLY A 17 -3.26 -43.36 -41.62
CA GLY A 17 -2.53 -43.85 -40.46
C GLY A 17 -3.51 -43.94 -39.31
N LEU A 18 -3.84 -45.17 -38.92
CA LEU A 18 -4.49 -45.46 -37.64
C LEU A 18 -3.56 -44.99 -36.53
N VAL A 19 -3.69 -43.72 -36.12
CA VAL A 19 -3.28 -43.34 -34.77
C VAL A 19 -4.32 -43.97 -33.87
N SER A 20 -3.98 -45.13 -33.32
CA SER A 20 -4.61 -45.62 -32.11
C SER A 20 -4.27 -44.61 -31.03
N CYS A 21 -5.22 -43.74 -30.67
CA CYS A 21 -5.21 -43.14 -29.35
C CYS A 21 -5.41 -44.28 -28.36
N GLU A 22 -4.33 -44.93 -27.94
CA GLU A 22 -4.34 -45.53 -26.62
C GLU A 22 -4.26 -44.36 -25.65
N ASP A 23 -5.42 -43.99 -25.08
CA ASP A 23 -5.47 -43.07 -23.96
C ASP A 23 -4.53 -43.62 -22.89
N ASN A 24 -3.43 -42.92 -22.64
CA ASN A 24 -2.64 -43.23 -21.47
C ASN A 24 -3.44 -42.76 -20.26
N GLU A 25 -4.07 -43.70 -19.56
CA GLU A 25 -4.84 -43.49 -18.33
C GLU A 25 -3.95 -43.08 -17.13
N ASN A 26 -2.78 -42.48 -17.38
CA ASN A 26 -1.78 -42.19 -16.35
C ASN A 26 -1.70 -40.70 -15.97
N TRP A 27 -2.73 -39.93 -16.30
CA TRP A 27 -2.84 -38.55 -15.86
C TRP A 27 -3.20 -38.52 -14.37
N ARG A 28 -2.23 -38.19 -13.52
CA ARG A 28 -2.48 -37.84 -12.12
C ARG A 28 -2.69 -36.34 -12.05
N ILE A 29 -3.83 -35.91 -11.52
CA ILE A 29 -4.00 -34.53 -11.07
C ILE A 29 -3.02 -34.35 -9.91
N ILE A 30 -1.93 -33.63 -10.15
CA ILE A 30 -1.12 -33.05 -9.09
C ILE A 30 -1.92 -31.85 -8.55
N PRO A 31 -2.28 -31.82 -7.25
CA PRO A 31 -2.83 -30.63 -6.66
C PRO A 31 -1.86 -29.49 -6.95
N TYR A 32 -2.38 -28.35 -7.40
CA TYR A 32 -1.59 -27.13 -7.47
C TYR A 32 -1.18 -26.79 -6.04
N GLU A 33 0.08 -27.03 -5.73
CA GLU A 33 0.74 -26.51 -4.54
C GLU A 33 1.34 -25.17 -4.98
N PRO A 34 0.81 -24.02 -4.52
CA PRO A 34 1.40 -22.74 -4.85
C PRO A 34 2.87 -22.77 -4.41
N GLU A 35 3.78 -22.34 -5.28
CA GLU A 35 5.17 -22.18 -4.88
C GLU A 35 5.22 -21.20 -3.69
N PRO A 36 6.03 -21.49 -2.65
CA PRO A 36 6.16 -20.57 -1.53
C PRO A 36 6.65 -19.23 -2.05
N GLU A 37 5.98 -18.15 -1.65
CA GLU A 37 6.43 -16.80 -1.97
C GLU A 37 7.89 -16.63 -1.55
N ALA A 38 8.71 -16.07 -2.44
CA ALA A 38 10.11 -15.84 -2.12
C ALA A 38 10.19 -14.93 -0.89
N PRO A 39 11.09 -15.21 0.07
CA PRO A 39 11.23 -14.37 1.24
C PRO A 39 11.58 -12.94 0.82
N ILE A 40 10.91 -11.96 1.41
CA ILE A 40 11.23 -10.55 1.20
C ILE A 40 12.67 -10.31 1.69
N ASP A 41 13.51 -9.83 0.78
CA ASP A 41 14.90 -9.50 1.05
C ASP A 41 14.99 -8.05 1.56
N GLY A 42 15.15 -7.89 2.88
CA GLY A 42 15.29 -6.60 3.55
C GLY A 42 14.82 -6.59 5.02
N PRO A 43 14.83 -5.43 5.70
CA PRO A 43 14.26 -5.27 7.03
C PRO A 43 12.75 -5.57 7.08
N GLU A 44 12.23 -6.05 8.21
CA GLU A 44 10.77 -6.28 8.36
C GLU A 44 9.95 -4.98 8.28
N GLN A 45 10.58 -3.85 8.62
CA GLN A 45 10.03 -2.51 8.50
C GLN A 45 11.17 -1.49 8.50
N LEU A 46 10.90 -0.31 7.96
CA LEU A 46 11.70 0.89 8.15
C LEU A 46 11.03 1.80 9.17
N TYR A 47 11.82 2.55 9.93
CA TYR A 47 11.33 3.49 10.93
C TYR A 47 11.56 4.92 10.46
N VAL A 48 10.52 5.75 10.50
CA VAL A 48 10.55 7.15 10.04
C VAL A 48 10.98 8.05 11.20
N VAL A 49 12.23 8.53 11.16
CA VAL A 49 12.88 9.28 12.23
C VAL A 49 13.22 10.68 11.74
N GLY A 50 12.64 11.69 12.36
CA GLY A 50 12.94 13.09 12.03
C GLY A 50 12.54 14.08 13.10
N ALA A 51 12.42 15.34 12.68
CA ALA A 51 12.01 16.47 13.51
C ALA A 51 10.67 16.21 14.25
N HIS A 52 9.75 15.45 13.66
CA HIS A 52 8.39 15.22 14.15
C HIS A 52 8.32 14.49 15.47
N GLN A 53 9.37 13.77 15.82
CA GLN A 53 9.51 13.05 17.08
C GLN A 53 10.79 13.42 17.84
N GLY A 54 11.58 14.38 17.32
CA GLY A 54 12.80 14.88 17.98
C GLY A 54 14.05 14.02 17.79
N TRP A 55 14.19 13.36 16.64
CA TRP A 55 15.36 12.51 16.30
C TRP A 55 15.64 11.38 17.31
N ALA A 56 14.60 10.80 17.94
CA ALA A 56 14.67 9.63 18.82
C ALA A 56 14.38 8.32 18.05
N PRO A 57 15.40 7.60 17.54
CA PRO A 57 15.23 6.37 16.77
C PRO A 57 14.66 5.20 17.60
N ASP A 58 14.76 5.28 18.93
CA ASP A 58 14.30 4.30 19.90
C ASP A 58 12.92 4.63 20.50
N ALA A 59 12.22 5.61 19.95
CA ALA A 59 10.87 5.98 20.38
C ALA A 59 9.92 4.77 20.33
N ALA A 60 9.13 4.60 21.40
CA ALA A 60 8.13 3.53 21.48
C ALA A 60 7.00 3.71 20.47
N VAL A 61 6.66 4.97 20.16
CA VAL A 61 5.64 5.38 19.21
C VAL A 61 6.36 6.05 18.04
N ILE A 62 6.44 5.35 16.92
CA ILE A 62 7.27 5.72 15.77
C ILE A 62 6.60 5.29 14.46
N GLY A 63 6.55 6.19 13.49
CA GLY A 63 6.03 5.92 12.15
C GLY A 63 6.89 4.88 11.42
N LYS A 64 6.26 4.07 10.58
CA LYS A 64 6.92 2.93 9.92
C LYS A 64 6.51 2.79 8.47
N LEU A 65 7.42 2.25 7.66
CA LEU A 65 7.13 1.74 6.33
C LEU A 65 7.32 0.23 6.33
N TYR A 66 6.44 -0.49 5.65
CA TYR A 66 6.42 -1.95 5.60
C TYR A 66 6.74 -2.41 4.19
N PRO A 67 7.39 -3.57 4.02
CA PRO A 67 7.67 -4.10 2.70
C PRO A 67 6.36 -4.38 1.95
N VAL A 68 6.32 -3.96 0.69
CA VAL A 68 5.20 -4.18 -0.24
C VAL A 68 5.45 -5.43 -1.07
N ASP A 69 6.70 -5.66 -1.45
CA ASP A 69 7.11 -6.78 -2.31
C ASP A 69 8.59 -7.16 -2.09
N ALA A 70 9.03 -8.21 -2.80
CA ALA A 70 10.40 -8.69 -2.73
C ALA A 70 11.37 -7.84 -3.56
N GLU A 71 10.88 -6.90 -4.37
CA GLU A 71 11.64 -5.94 -5.18
C GLU A 71 12.17 -4.76 -4.34
N GLY A 72 11.93 -4.79 -3.02
CA GLY A 72 12.45 -3.81 -2.07
C GLY A 72 11.61 -2.54 -2.00
N ASN A 73 10.35 -2.59 -2.45
CA ASN A 73 9.40 -1.50 -2.22
C ASN A 73 8.89 -1.55 -0.78
N TYR A 74 8.84 -0.39 -0.13
CA TYR A 74 8.30 -0.17 1.21
C TYR A 74 7.31 0.98 1.14
N ALA A 75 6.23 0.88 1.91
CA ALA A 75 5.25 1.94 2.00
C ALA A 75 4.59 2.02 3.38
N GLY A 76 4.04 3.20 3.68
CA GLY A 76 3.33 3.44 4.92
C GLY A 76 2.98 4.92 5.08
N TYR A 77 2.23 5.23 6.13
CA TYR A 77 1.87 6.60 6.46
C TYR A 77 2.71 7.12 7.62
N ALA A 78 3.10 8.39 7.55
CA ALA A 78 3.77 9.07 8.64
C ALA A 78 3.46 10.56 8.63
N TYR A 79 3.38 11.14 9.82
CA TYR A 79 3.41 12.58 9.98
C TYR A 79 4.86 13.07 9.93
N LEU A 80 5.09 14.16 9.18
CA LEU A 80 6.40 14.80 9.00
C LEU A 80 6.27 16.30 9.30
N ASN A 81 7.35 16.93 9.77
CA ASN A 81 7.43 18.38 9.97
C ASN A 81 8.87 18.93 9.76
N GLY A 82 9.38 18.76 8.54
CA GLY A 82 10.74 19.17 8.17
C GLY A 82 11.63 17.97 7.87
N GLU A 83 12.80 17.94 8.51
CA GLU A 83 13.85 16.97 8.20
C GLU A 83 13.57 15.57 8.77
N TYR A 84 13.86 14.53 8.00
CA TYR A 84 13.72 13.12 8.41
C TYR A 84 14.68 12.18 7.66
N LYS A 85 14.80 10.95 8.16
CA LYS A 85 15.41 9.78 7.53
C LYS A 85 14.54 8.55 7.78
N CYS A 86 14.72 7.50 6.99
CA CYS A 86 14.25 6.16 7.34
C CYS A 86 15.40 5.29 7.82
N ILE A 87 15.22 4.50 8.87
CA ILE A 87 16.25 3.60 9.40
C ILE A 87 15.74 2.16 9.43
N SER A 88 16.64 1.20 9.26
CA SER A 88 16.30 -0.23 9.20
C SER A 88 16.09 -0.91 10.56
N GLN A 89 16.48 -0.24 11.64
CA GLN A 89 16.34 -0.70 13.03
C GLN A 89 16.23 0.51 13.95
N GLN A 90 15.74 0.35 15.18
CA GLN A 90 15.49 1.46 16.12
C GLN A 90 16.77 2.03 16.78
N ASN A 91 17.80 2.27 15.96
CA ASN A 91 19.05 2.95 16.26
C ASN A 91 19.76 3.27 14.94
N TRP A 92 20.92 3.93 14.99
CA TRP A 92 21.65 4.36 13.79
C TRP A 92 22.69 3.36 13.27
N ASP A 93 22.79 2.17 13.87
CA ASP A 93 23.85 1.18 13.56
C ASP A 93 23.55 0.35 12.29
N GLY A 94 22.36 0.47 11.72
CA GLY A 94 21.96 -0.20 10.47
C GLY A 94 22.01 0.72 9.25
N PRO A 95 21.63 0.22 8.06
CA PRO A 95 21.35 1.07 6.91
C PRO A 95 20.37 2.20 7.28
N ASN A 96 20.79 3.42 6.99
CA ASN A 96 20.02 4.64 7.16
C ASN A 96 19.79 5.27 5.79
N TYR A 97 18.55 5.54 5.44
CA TYR A 97 18.13 6.06 4.14
C TYR A 97 17.91 7.57 4.28
N GLY A 98 18.90 8.34 3.82
CA GLY A 98 18.86 9.79 3.74
C GLY A 98 18.75 10.29 2.30
N ALA A 99 18.94 11.59 2.10
CA ALA A 99 18.86 12.23 0.80
C ALA A 99 19.99 11.76 -0.14
N GLY A 100 19.60 11.38 -1.35
CA GLY A 100 20.50 11.14 -2.46
C GLY A 100 21.00 12.41 -3.13
N SER A 101 21.69 12.26 -4.27
CA SER A 101 22.28 13.39 -5.00
C SER A 101 21.26 14.23 -5.77
N THR A 102 20.07 13.68 -6.01
CA THR A 102 18.95 14.35 -6.68
C THR A 102 17.63 14.10 -5.94
N GLU A 103 16.67 15.00 -6.08
CA GLU A 103 15.30 14.82 -5.54
C GLU A 103 14.71 13.46 -5.95
N GLY A 104 14.02 12.80 -5.03
CA GLY A 104 13.44 11.47 -5.25
C GLY A 104 14.44 10.30 -5.19
N THR A 105 15.71 10.56 -4.86
CA THR A 105 16.72 9.51 -4.65
C THR A 105 17.16 9.42 -3.21
N LEU A 106 17.54 8.22 -2.78
CA LEU A 106 18.04 7.90 -1.45
C LEU A 106 19.55 7.67 -1.48
N SER A 107 20.19 7.82 -0.32
CA SER A 107 21.56 7.40 -0.09
C SER A 107 21.70 6.71 1.25
N THR A 108 22.55 5.70 1.30
CA THR A 108 22.88 4.92 2.51
C THR A 108 24.30 5.17 3.02
N ILE A 109 25.01 6.15 2.46
CA ILE A 109 26.33 6.55 2.97
C ILE A 109 26.17 7.14 4.38
N GLU A 110 27.19 6.97 5.22
CA GLU A 110 27.18 7.37 6.65
C GLU A 110 26.72 8.83 6.84
N ASP A 111 27.22 9.73 6.01
CA ASP A 111 26.91 11.18 6.05
C ASP A 111 25.84 11.61 5.03
N ALA A 112 24.96 10.71 4.59
CA ALA A 112 23.84 11.11 3.73
C ALA A 112 23.04 12.23 4.41
N GLY A 113 22.62 13.23 3.63
CA GLY A 113 21.79 14.34 4.13
C GLY A 113 20.42 13.87 4.62
N ASN A 114 19.66 14.78 5.21
CA ASN A 114 18.28 14.52 5.61
C ASN A 114 17.33 14.73 4.42
N LEU A 115 16.28 13.92 4.35
CA LEU A 115 15.13 14.20 3.50
C LEU A 115 14.30 15.33 4.13
N THR A 116 13.50 16.04 3.35
CA THR A 116 12.67 17.16 3.83
C THR A 116 11.24 17.04 3.33
N ALA A 117 10.28 17.34 4.20
CA ALA A 117 8.88 17.54 3.83
C ALA A 117 8.30 18.71 4.63
N GLU A 118 7.31 19.40 4.07
CA GLU A 118 6.51 20.35 4.84
C GLU A 118 5.74 19.65 5.96
N GLU A 119 5.14 20.41 6.86
CA GLU A 119 4.31 19.85 7.92
C GLU A 119 3.05 19.18 7.34
N GLY A 120 2.81 17.92 7.69
CA GLY A 120 1.62 17.20 7.25
C GLY A 120 1.67 15.70 7.48
N TYR A 121 0.57 15.03 7.12
CA TYR A 121 0.47 13.57 7.11
C TYR A 121 0.69 13.06 5.68
N TYR A 122 1.59 12.09 5.51
CA TYR A 122 2.08 11.66 4.21
C TYR A 122 1.91 10.16 4.01
N TYR A 123 1.58 9.75 2.80
CA TYR A 123 1.90 8.42 2.30
C TYR A 123 3.31 8.45 1.70
N LEU A 124 4.19 7.59 2.20
CA LEU A 124 5.59 7.51 1.79
C LEU A 124 5.82 6.19 1.06
N THR A 125 6.57 6.23 -0.04
CA THR A 125 7.06 5.03 -0.73
C THR A 125 8.57 5.09 -0.90
N PHE A 126 9.25 4.00 -0.59
CA PHE A 126 10.70 3.84 -0.69
C PHE A 126 11.00 2.60 -1.51
N ASN A 127 11.96 2.66 -2.41
CA ASN A 127 12.60 1.46 -2.95
C ASN A 127 14.04 1.38 -2.41
N ILE A 128 14.33 0.39 -1.56
CA ILE A 128 15.63 0.27 -0.90
C ILE A 128 16.72 -0.35 -1.78
N LYS A 129 16.35 -0.96 -2.92
CA LYS A 129 17.29 -1.57 -3.88
C LYS A 129 17.69 -0.58 -4.97
N GLU A 130 16.71 0.16 -5.49
CA GLU A 130 16.90 1.23 -6.47
C GLU A 130 17.29 2.57 -5.84
N LEU A 131 17.13 2.69 -4.51
CA LEU A 131 17.39 3.90 -3.73
C LEU A 131 16.59 5.10 -4.25
N THR A 132 15.27 4.94 -4.30
CA THR A 132 14.31 5.99 -4.69
C THR A 132 13.23 6.15 -3.64
N TYR A 133 12.60 7.32 -3.61
CA TYR A 133 11.44 7.57 -2.74
C TYR A 133 10.44 8.52 -3.39
N ALA A 134 9.20 8.47 -2.91
CA ALA A 134 8.19 9.49 -3.16
C ALA A 134 7.44 9.84 -1.87
N VAL A 135 6.95 11.08 -1.82
CA VAL A 135 6.13 11.60 -0.71
C VAL A 135 4.85 12.18 -1.27
N GLN A 136 3.72 11.79 -0.69
CA GLN A 136 2.39 12.27 -1.07
C GLN A 136 1.67 12.79 0.17
N LEU A 137 1.39 14.09 0.19
CA LEU A 137 0.58 14.70 1.25
C LEU A 137 -0.86 14.16 1.17
N VAL A 138 -1.40 13.77 2.33
CA VAL A 138 -2.76 13.26 2.48
C VAL A 138 -3.42 13.90 3.70
N ASN A 139 -4.65 14.38 3.53
CA ASN A 139 -5.55 14.79 4.60
C ASN A 139 -6.78 13.90 4.54
N PHE A 140 -6.98 13.02 5.53
CA PHE A 140 -8.12 12.12 5.54
C PHE A 140 -9.34 12.75 6.21
N GLY A 141 -10.51 12.54 5.64
CA GLY A 141 -11.79 12.90 6.23
C GLY A 141 -12.78 11.74 6.24
N VAL A 142 -13.84 11.93 7.02
CA VAL A 142 -15.02 11.05 7.07
C VAL A 142 -16.10 11.64 6.17
N ILE A 143 -16.64 10.84 5.25
CA ILE A 143 -17.70 11.24 4.32
C ILE A 143 -18.83 10.21 4.32
N GLY A 144 -20.07 10.62 4.12
CA GLY A 144 -21.19 9.70 3.93
C GLY A 144 -22.53 10.28 4.33
N ASP A 145 -23.65 9.63 3.96
CA ASP A 145 -24.99 10.13 4.31
C ASP A 145 -25.28 10.16 5.82
N ALA A 146 -24.48 9.45 6.63
CA ALA A 146 -24.52 9.52 8.09
C ALA A 146 -23.77 10.72 8.68
N THR A 147 -22.96 11.44 7.90
CA THR A 147 -22.17 12.60 8.37
C THR A 147 -22.95 13.91 8.20
N PRO A 148 -22.58 15.00 8.91
CA PRO A 148 -23.24 16.29 8.76
C PRO A 148 -23.21 16.87 7.34
N GLY A 149 -22.13 16.59 6.58
CA GLY A 149 -21.93 17.04 5.19
C GLY A 149 -22.53 16.11 4.13
N GLY A 150 -23.02 14.93 4.52
CA GLY A 150 -23.46 13.93 3.57
C GLY A 150 -22.32 13.46 2.65
N TRP A 151 -22.66 13.17 1.39
CA TRP A 151 -21.69 12.86 0.34
C TRP A 151 -21.10 14.10 -0.37
N ASN A 152 -21.27 15.30 0.20
CA ASN A 152 -20.83 16.55 -0.43
C ASN A 152 -19.59 17.17 0.23
N GLU A 153 -19.33 16.85 1.50
CA GLU A 153 -18.29 17.48 2.30
C GLU A 153 -17.76 16.48 3.33
N ASP A 154 -16.44 16.45 3.48
CA ASP A 154 -15.75 15.59 4.42
C ASP A 154 -15.68 16.27 5.79
N THR A 155 -15.64 15.46 6.85
CA THR A 155 -15.26 15.91 8.18
C THR A 155 -13.82 15.48 8.45
N ASP A 156 -12.90 16.44 8.47
CA ASP A 156 -11.45 16.19 8.60
C ASP A 156 -11.09 15.40 9.87
N LEU A 157 -10.22 14.40 9.70
CA LEU A 157 -9.57 13.70 10.78
C LEU A 157 -8.28 14.42 11.19
N VAL A 158 -7.98 14.37 12.48
CA VAL A 158 -6.78 15.00 13.05
C VAL A 158 -5.80 13.91 13.51
N TYR A 159 -4.55 14.02 13.08
CA TYR A 159 -3.48 13.12 13.52
C TYR A 159 -3.11 13.34 14.99
N ASP A 160 -3.01 12.26 15.75
CA ASP A 160 -2.56 12.24 17.14
C ASP A 160 -1.16 11.60 17.24
N PRO A 161 -0.11 12.38 17.53
CA PRO A 161 1.25 11.85 17.64
C PRO A 161 1.46 10.92 18.84
N ALA A 162 0.53 10.87 19.80
CA ALA A 162 0.64 10.01 20.96
C ALA A 162 0.43 8.52 20.62
N ASP A 163 -0.34 8.22 19.57
CA ASP A 163 -0.63 6.85 19.15
C ASP A 163 -0.62 6.64 17.62
N LEU A 164 -0.22 7.67 16.85
CA LEU A 164 -0.11 7.68 15.38
C LEU A 164 -1.46 7.58 14.64
N LYS A 165 -2.58 7.79 15.34
CA LYS A 165 -3.93 7.59 14.76
C LYS A 165 -4.56 8.90 14.30
N LEU A 166 -5.52 8.78 13.39
CA LEU A 166 -6.36 9.87 12.91
C LEU A 166 -7.69 9.84 13.67
N LYS A 167 -8.14 10.97 14.19
CA LYS A 167 -9.31 11.05 15.08
C LYS A 167 -10.21 12.24 14.77
N VAL A 168 -11.52 12.06 14.91
CA VAL A 168 -12.48 13.17 14.93
C VAL A 168 -13.67 12.85 15.82
N ASP A 169 -14.17 13.86 16.51
CA ASP A 169 -15.42 13.75 17.26
C ASP A 169 -16.57 14.24 16.39
N MET A 170 -17.60 13.41 16.20
CA MET A 170 -18.75 13.78 15.37
C MET A 170 -20.05 13.09 15.79
N THR A 171 -21.16 13.75 15.50
CA THR A 171 -22.49 13.15 15.57
C THR A 171 -22.80 12.48 14.24
N LEU A 172 -23.16 11.20 14.29
CA LEU A 172 -23.63 10.42 13.14
C LEU A 172 -25.14 10.21 13.21
N THR A 173 -25.78 10.07 12.05
CA THR A 173 -27.13 9.50 11.93
C THR A 173 -27.06 8.05 11.48
N ASP A 174 -28.21 7.35 11.46
CA ASP A 174 -28.28 6.05 10.78
C ASP A 174 -27.96 6.24 9.29
N GLY A 175 -27.07 5.42 8.75
CA GLY A 175 -26.62 5.56 7.38
C GLY A 175 -25.29 4.87 7.13
N THR A 176 -24.48 5.45 6.26
CA THR A 176 -23.18 4.94 5.88
C THR A 176 -22.09 6.00 5.84
N ILE A 177 -20.84 5.56 6.02
CA ILE A 177 -19.62 6.37 5.91
C ILE A 177 -18.54 5.69 5.06
N LYS A 178 -17.56 6.47 4.63
CA LYS A 178 -16.27 6.09 4.06
C LYS A 178 -15.18 7.05 4.56
N PHE A 179 -13.92 6.70 4.31
CA PHE A 179 -12.77 7.55 4.59
C PHE A 179 -12.02 7.83 3.30
N ARG A 180 -11.72 9.09 3.02
CA ARG A 180 -10.96 9.45 1.83
C ARG A 180 -9.99 10.59 2.10
N ALA A 181 -8.96 10.68 1.28
CA ALA A 181 -7.93 11.68 1.37
C ALA A 181 -8.23 12.86 0.43
N ASN A 182 -7.87 14.05 0.87
CA ASN A 182 -7.84 15.29 0.10
C ASN A 182 -9.20 15.67 -0.51
N ASP A 183 -10.31 15.34 0.16
CA ASP A 183 -11.69 15.58 -0.31
C ASP A 183 -12.01 14.98 -1.69
N GLU A 184 -11.19 14.03 -2.14
CA GLU A 184 -11.18 13.51 -3.51
C GLU A 184 -11.36 11.99 -3.53
N TRP A 185 -12.05 11.51 -4.56
CA TRP A 185 -12.14 10.08 -4.85
C TRP A 185 -10.91 9.61 -5.63
N ASP A 186 -10.61 8.32 -5.56
CA ASP A 186 -9.53 7.69 -6.31
C ASP A 186 -8.12 8.23 -6.03
N VAL A 187 -7.92 8.99 -4.95
CA VAL A 187 -6.57 9.32 -4.45
C VAL A 187 -5.83 8.01 -4.17
N PRO A 188 -4.66 7.78 -4.79
CA PRO A 188 -3.89 6.56 -4.54
C PRO A 188 -3.60 6.40 -3.05
N ASN A 189 -3.93 5.24 -2.49
CA ASN A 189 -3.84 4.97 -1.05
C ASN A 189 -4.57 6.04 -0.22
N GLY A 190 -5.71 6.51 -0.70
CA GLY A 190 -6.47 7.60 -0.10
C GLY A 190 -7.97 7.40 -0.21
N ASP A 191 -8.46 6.20 -0.48
CA ASP A 191 -9.90 5.90 -0.54
C ASP A 191 -10.12 4.56 0.14
N PHE A 192 -10.84 4.57 1.26
CA PHE A 192 -11.08 3.40 2.11
C PHE A 192 -12.56 3.26 2.44
N GLY A 193 -12.99 2.01 2.51
CA GLY A 193 -14.30 1.60 3.00
C GLY A 193 -14.19 0.32 3.82
N LEU A 194 -15.31 -0.37 3.98
CA LEU A 194 -15.39 -1.62 4.73
C LEU A 194 -14.44 -2.67 4.13
N GLY A 195 -13.60 -3.23 4.99
CA GLY A 195 -12.75 -4.37 4.67
C GLY A 195 -13.45 -5.71 4.91
N ASP A 196 -12.66 -6.77 5.02
CA ASP A 196 -13.15 -8.15 5.11
C ASP A 196 -13.98 -8.43 6.38
N SER A 197 -13.92 -7.53 7.36
CA SER A 197 -14.74 -7.57 8.57
C SER A 197 -14.99 -6.17 9.12
N ASP A 198 -15.99 -6.05 9.99
CA ASP A 198 -16.21 -4.82 10.76
C ASP A 198 -14.95 -4.38 11.50
N GLY A 199 -14.72 -3.08 11.53
CA GLY A 199 -13.51 -2.45 12.06
C GLY A 199 -12.27 -2.57 11.18
N LYS A 200 -12.30 -3.29 10.04
CA LYS A 200 -11.22 -3.33 9.05
C LYS A 200 -11.51 -2.40 7.88
N LEU A 201 -10.44 -1.82 7.32
CA LEU A 201 -10.50 -0.98 6.13
C LEU A 201 -9.90 -1.71 4.94
N ALA A 202 -10.57 -1.61 3.78
CA ALA A 202 -10.02 -2.03 2.50
C ALA A 202 -9.91 -0.83 1.53
N PRO A 203 -8.86 -0.78 0.70
CA PRO A 203 -8.77 0.19 -0.39
C PRO A 203 -9.99 0.08 -1.29
N LYS A 204 -10.67 1.20 -1.53
CA LYS A 204 -11.90 1.27 -2.33
C LYS A 204 -13.00 0.29 -1.85
N GLY A 205 -12.99 -0.03 -0.56
CA GLY A 205 -14.03 -0.86 0.06
C GLY A 205 -15.43 -0.26 -0.08
N GLU A 206 -16.42 -1.10 0.16
CA GLU A 206 -17.83 -0.73 0.21
C GLU A 206 -18.11 0.27 1.34
N ASN A 207 -19.29 0.89 1.34
CA ASN A 207 -19.71 1.80 2.39
C ASN A 207 -19.82 1.08 3.76
N ILE A 208 -19.38 1.74 4.84
CA ILE A 208 -19.48 1.24 6.22
C ILE A 208 -20.82 1.68 6.80
N SER A 209 -21.65 0.73 7.25
CA SER A 209 -22.92 1.06 7.91
C SER A 209 -22.71 1.50 9.35
N VAL A 210 -23.40 2.56 9.76
CA VAL A 210 -23.31 3.14 11.11
C VAL A 210 -24.70 3.47 11.65
N THR A 211 -24.80 3.55 12.98
CA THR A 211 -26.02 3.93 13.68
C THR A 211 -25.89 5.29 14.34
N ALA A 212 -27.01 6.00 14.50
CA ALA A 212 -27.05 7.32 15.09
C ALA A 212 -26.42 7.37 16.49
N GLY A 213 -25.65 8.42 16.76
CA GLY A 213 -24.97 8.62 18.03
C GLY A 213 -23.84 9.63 17.96
N ASP A 214 -23.32 10.00 19.12
CA ASP A 214 -22.11 10.81 19.25
C ASP A 214 -20.90 9.89 19.42
N TYR A 215 -19.91 10.01 18.53
CA TYR A 215 -18.74 9.15 18.51
C TYR A 215 -17.44 9.96 18.48
N GLN A 216 -16.39 9.36 19.01
CA GLN A 216 -15.05 9.56 18.48
C GLN A 216 -14.80 8.50 17.41
N VAL A 217 -14.58 8.96 16.18
CA VAL A 217 -14.13 8.13 15.07
C VAL A 217 -12.61 8.07 15.12
N VAL A 218 -12.06 6.86 15.08
CA VAL A 218 -10.62 6.60 15.11
C VAL A 218 -10.24 5.78 13.88
N VAL A 219 -9.20 6.20 13.17
CA VAL A 219 -8.63 5.48 12.02
C VAL A 219 -7.15 5.21 12.29
N ASP A 220 -6.74 3.95 12.15
CA ASP A 220 -5.35 3.52 12.32
C ASP A 220 -4.78 3.04 10.98
N LEU A 221 -3.84 3.83 10.45
CA LEU A 221 -3.09 3.54 9.23
C LEU A 221 -1.60 3.25 9.51
N SER A 222 -1.22 3.10 10.79
CA SER A 222 0.18 3.01 11.22
C SER A 222 0.81 1.62 11.03
N THR A 223 -0.02 0.61 10.82
CA THR A 223 0.35 -0.79 10.54
C THR A 223 -0.48 -1.33 9.39
N PRO A 224 0.04 -2.25 8.55
CA PRO A 224 -0.78 -2.99 7.59
C PRO A 224 -1.96 -3.66 8.30
N ASP A 225 -3.05 -3.91 7.58
CA ASP A 225 -4.38 -4.26 8.13
C ASP A 225 -5.11 -3.09 8.81
N TYR A 226 -5.15 -1.96 8.10
CA TYR A 226 -5.80 -0.70 8.50
C TYR A 226 -7.17 -0.90 9.14
N THR A 227 -7.46 -0.07 10.13
CA THR A 227 -8.67 -0.23 10.96
C THR A 227 -9.40 1.08 11.18
N TYR A 228 -10.68 0.97 11.52
CA TYR A 228 -11.46 2.05 12.10
C TYR A 228 -12.17 1.58 13.36
N GLU A 229 -12.48 2.52 14.25
CA GLU A 229 -13.27 2.29 15.46
C GLU A 229 -14.23 3.47 15.68
N LEU A 230 -15.44 3.16 16.16
CA LEU A 230 -16.44 4.15 16.59
C LEU A 230 -16.61 4.03 18.10
N ILE A 231 -16.02 4.97 18.84
CA ILE A 231 -16.07 4.98 20.30
C ILE A 231 -17.22 5.91 20.72
N ALA A 232 -18.30 5.34 21.27
CA ALA A 232 -19.44 6.12 21.75
C ALA A 232 -19.01 7.08 22.88
N LYS A 233 -19.59 8.29 22.87
CA LYS A 233 -19.35 9.33 23.87
C LYS A 233 -20.41 9.41 24.97
#